data_AF-A0A6P0TC17-F1
#
_entry.id   AF-A0A6P0TC17-F1
#
_cell.length_a   1.000
_cell.length_b   1.000
_cell.length_c   1.000
_cell.angle_alpha   90.00
_cell.angle_beta   90.00
_cell.angle_gamma   90.00
#
_symmetry.space_group_name_H-M   'P 1'
#
loop_
_entity.id
_entity.type
_entity.pdbx_description
1 polymer ?
#
loop_
_entity_poly.entity_id
_entity_poly.type
_entity_poly.pdbx_seq_one_letter_code
_entity_poly.pdbx_strand_id
1 'polypeptide(L)'
;MLFQPLVEFRQTLYRLIGRSKDVLFDLMDAVLTTPDASSFVRFSQNPLFRREWSSLYSGLKRARLPHGKLAKCLTQQVPTDQRPVLSGDTTRWSRPNAETLKERSYGRNTSGSIEVGHTYSTLAWVPESEGSWAHRRSLQSYLKAKRP
;
A
#
# COMPACT_ATOMS: atom_id res chain seq x y z
N MET A 1 28.31 -8.25 4.49
CA MET A 1 27.35 -8.71 5.52
C MET A 1 26.31 -7.66 5.93
N LEU A 2 26.45 -6.37 5.58
CA LEU A 2 25.52 -5.30 6.00
C LEU A 2 24.06 -5.45 5.52
N PHE A 3 23.83 -6.12 4.38
CA PHE A 3 22.51 -6.23 3.75
C PHE A 3 21.79 -7.54 4.03
N GLN A 4 22.39 -8.45 4.81
CA GLN A 4 21.81 -9.77 5.06
C GLN A 4 20.38 -9.71 5.61
N PRO A 5 20.05 -8.85 6.60
CA PRO A 5 18.68 -8.71 7.10
C PRO A 5 17.69 -8.26 6.02
N LEU A 6 18.11 -7.33 5.14
CA LEU A 6 17.28 -6.84 4.04
C LEU A 6 17.02 -7.94 3.00
N VAL A 7 18.03 -8.75 2.69
CA VAL A 7 17.91 -9.89 1.77
C VAL A 7 16.90 -10.90 2.32
N GLU A 8 17.02 -11.27 3.60
CA GLU A 8 16.12 -12.22 4.26
C GLU A 8 14.68 -11.70 4.34
N PHE A 9 14.50 -10.42 4.65
CA PHE A 9 13.21 -9.76 4.62
C PHE A 9 12.57 -9.81 3.23
N ARG A 10 13.32 -9.45 2.19
CA ARG A 10 12.84 -9.47 0.80
C ARG A 10 12.47 -10.88 0.35
N GLN A 11 13.29 -11.89 0.66
CA GLN A 11 12.98 -13.29 0.36
C GLN A 11 11.73 -13.79 1.10
N THR A 12 11.50 -13.33 2.32
CA THR A 12 10.30 -13.65 3.11
C THR A 12 9.06 -13.03 2.48
N LEU A 13 9.11 -11.74 2.14
CA LEU A 13 8.02 -11.07 1.42
C LEU A 13 7.69 -11.76 0.09
N TYR A 14 8.72 -12.08 -0.71
CA TYR A 14 8.54 -12.74 -2.01
C TYR A 14 7.80 -14.08 -1.91
N ARG A 15 8.10 -14.87 -0.86
CA ARG A 15 7.41 -16.13 -0.58
C ARG A 15 5.96 -15.92 -0.14
N LEU A 16 5.64 -14.80 0.53
CA LEU A 16 4.30 -14.50 1.02
C LEU A 16 3.33 -14.02 -0.06
N ILE A 17 3.80 -13.22 -1.02
CA ILE A 17 2.94 -12.52 -2.00
C ILE A 17 2.11 -13.48 -2.88
N GLY A 18 2.59 -14.71 -3.10
CA GLY A 18 1.82 -15.77 -3.75
C GLY A 18 1.66 -15.58 -5.27
N ARG A 19 0.42 -15.44 -5.76
CA ARG A 19 0.15 -15.31 -7.20
C ARG A 19 0.68 -13.98 -7.74
N SER A 20 1.25 -14.02 -8.95
CA SER A 20 1.87 -12.84 -9.58
C SER A 20 3.03 -12.24 -8.79
N LYS A 21 3.65 -12.99 -7.85
CA LYS A 21 4.70 -12.46 -6.96
C LYS A 21 5.80 -11.75 -7.72
N ASP A 22 6.24 -12.29 -8.86
CA ASP A 22 7.32 -11.68 -9.60
C ASP A 22 6.93 -10.30 -10.16
N VAL A 23 5.73 -10.17 -10.75
CA VAL A 23 5.22 -8.88 -11.23
C VAL A 23 5.07 -7.88 -10.08
N LEU A 24 4.56 -8.34 -8.94
CA LEU A 24 4.34 -7.49 -7.78
C LEU A 24 5.64 -7.05 -7.13
N PHE A 25 6.68 -7.87 -7.17
CA PHE A 25 8.01 -7.54 -6.66
C PHE A 25 8.72 -6.55 -7.58
N ASP A 26 8.70 -6.81 -8.90
CA ASP A 26 9.22 -5.88 -9.90
C ASP A 26 8.48 -4.53 -9.82
N LEU A 27 7.15 -4.54 -9.64
CA LEU A 27 6.35 -3.34 -9.46
C LEU A 27 6.70 -2.60 -8.16
N MET A 28 6.94 -3.32 -7.06
CA MET A 28 7.35 -2.72 -5.80
C MET A 28 8.67 -1.98 -5.95
N ASP A 29 9.65 -2.60 -6.57
CA ASP A 29 10.95 -1.98 -6.84
C ASP A 29 10.80 -0.78 -7.79
N ALA A 30 9.95 -0.88 -8.82
CA ALA A 30 9.65 0.23 -9.72
C ALA A 30 9.01 1.41 -8.99
N VAL A 31 8.02 1.17 -8.12
CA VAL A 31 7.35 2.23 -7.33
C VAL A 31 8.32 2.90 -6.37
N LEU A 32 9.20 2.14 -5.70
CA LEU A 32 10.16 2.67 -4.74
C LEU A 32 11.27 3.51 -5.39
N THR A 33 11.54 3.29 -6.68
CA THR A 33 12.63 3.97 -7.41
C THR A 33 12.15 4.99 -8.43
N THR A 34 10.84 5.08 -8.67
CA THR A 34 10.26 6.13 -9.51
C THR A 34 9.87 7.33 -8.62
N PRO A 35 10.41 8.53 -8.88
CA PRO A 35 10.17 9.71 -8.04
C PRO A 35 8.72 10.21 -8.06
N ASP A 36 7.97 9.92 -9.14
CA ASP A 36 6.59 10.35 -9.32
C ASP A 36 5.70 9.23 -9.91
N ALA A 37 4.47 9.14 -9.41
CA ALA A 37 3.46 8.20 -9.90
C ALA A 37 2.51 8.85 -10.92
N SER A 38 3.04 9.65 -11.86
CA SER A 38 2.23 10.42 -12.82
C SER A 38 1.31 9.57 -13.72
N SER A 39 1.75 8.36 -14.06
CA SER A 39 0.89 7.39 -14.75
C SER A 39 1.21 5.96 -14.32
N PHE A 40 0.21 5.09 -14.40
CA PHE A 40 0.40 3.68 -14.05
C PHE A 40 1.34 2.96 -15.03
N VAL A 41 1.31 3.33 -16.33
CA VAL A 41 2.18 2.75 -17.37
C VAL A 41 3.64 3.16 -17.17
N ARG A 42 3.92 4.31 -16.54
CA ARG A 42 5.29 4.74 -16.23
C ARG A 42 6.06 3.68 -15.44
N PHE A 43 5.40 2.94 -14.55
CA PHE A 43 6.06 1.88 -13.79
C PHE A 43 6.56 0.73 -14.68
N SER A 44 5.89 0.42 -15.79
CA SER A 44 6.39 -0.61 -16.71
C SER A 44 7.59 -0.16 -17.54
N GLN A 45 7.92 1.12 -17.53
CA GLN A 45 9.10 1.68 -18.20
C GLN A 45 10.31 1.79 -17.26
N ASN A 46 10.13 1.52 -15.96
CA ASN A 46 11.22 1.54 -14.99
C ASN A 46 12.18 0.36 -15.27
N PRO A 47 13.51 0.56 -15.28
CA PRO A 47 14.49 -0.52 -15.50
C PRO A 47 14.37 -1.71 -14.54
N LEU A 48 13.84 -1.49 -13.34
CA LEU A 48 13.60 -2.55 -12.35
C LEU A 48 12.36 -3.38 -12.67
N PHE A 49 11.46 -2.87 -13.51
CA PHE A 49 10.32 -3.62 -14.04
C PHE A 49 10.71 -4.40 -15.30
N ARG A 50 11.15 -5.64 -15.10
CA ARG A 50 11.74 -6.49 -16.16
C ARG A 50 10.72 -7.18 -17.08
N ARG A 51 9.46 -6.78 -17.02
CA ARG A 51 8.34 -7.49 -17.66
C ARG A 51 7.62 -6.60 -18.64
N GLU A 52 6.82 -7.20 -19.51
CA GLU A 52 5.98 -6.45 -20.43
C GLU A 52 4.94 -5.60 -19.69
N TRP A 53 4.60 -4.45 -20.27
CA TRP A 53 3.58 -3.55 -19.74
C TRP A 53 2.21 -4.25 -19.53
N SER A 54 1.87 -5.23 -20.37
CA SER A 54 0.65 -6.05 -20.26
C SER A 54 0.63 -6.88 -18.96
N SER A 55 1.80 -7.29 -18.49
CA SER A 55 1.99 -8.07 -17.26
C SER A 55 1.66 -7.25 -16.02
N LEU A 56 1.89 -5.93 -16.06
CA LEU A 56 1.59 -5.03 -14.96
C LEU A 56 0.09 -5.07 -14.60
N TYR A 57 -0.77 -4.86 -15.59
CA TYR A 57 -2.23 -4.91 -15.42
C TYR A 57 -2.72 -6.30 -15.03
N SER A 58 -2.26 -7.32 -15.75
CA SER A 58 -2.68 -8.71 -15.52
C SER A 58 -2.23 -9.22 -14.14
N GLY A 59 -1.02 -8.82 -13.72
CA GLY A 59 -0.42 -9.18 -12.45
C GLY A 59 -1.22 -8.62 -11.27
N LEU A 60 -1.54 -7.31 -11.29
CA LEU A 60 -2.40 -6.69 -10.28
C LEU A 60 -3.80 -7.30 -10.26
N LYS A 61 -4.43 -7.50 -11.42
CA LYS A 61 -5.78 -8.10 -11.50
C LYS A 61 -5.83 -9.49 -10.87
N ARG A 62 -4.77 -10.28 -11.05
CA ARG A 62 -4.63 -11.64 -10.52
C ARG A 62 -4.08 -11.70 -9.09
N ALA A 63 -3.54 -10.59 -8.59
CA ALA A 63 -2.96 -10.52 -7.26
C ALA A 63 -4.01 -10.86 -6.19
N ARG A 64 -3.58 -11.68 -5.23
CA ARG A 64 -4.36 -12.04 -4.05
C ARG A 64 -3.41 -12.02 -2.86
N LEU A 65 -3.21 -10.81 -2.33
CA LEU A 65 -2.26 -10.57 -1.26
C LEU A 65 -2.80 -11.16 0.06
N PRO A 66 -2.00 -11.95 0.81
CA PRO A 66 -2.39 -12.41 2.13
C PRO A 66 -2.17 -11.29 3.14
N HIS A 67 -3.06 -10.29 3.14
CA HIS A 67 -2.94 -9.05 3.91
C HIS A 67 -2.56 -9.28 5.38
N GLY A 68 -3.16 -10.27 6.05
CA GLY A 68 -2.83 -10.58 7.45
C GLY A 68 -1.39 -11.08 7.65
N LYS A 69 -0.89 -11.94 6.74
CA LYS A 69 0.50 -12.44 6.80
C LYS A 69 1.50 -11.34 6.47
N LEU A 70 1.20 -10.51 5.47
CA LEU A 70 2.04 -9.37 5.11
C LEU A 70 2.09 -8.34 6.25
N ALA A 71 0.94 -8.01 6.84
CA ALA A 71 0.88 -7.12 8.00
C ALA A 71 1.72 -7.66 9.16
N LYS A 72 1.62 -8.97 9.47
CA LYS A 72 2.47 -9.60 10.49
C LYS A 72 3.96 -9.47 10.18
N CYS A 73 4.36 -9.79 8.95
CA CYS A 73 5.75 -9.68 8.50
C CYS A 73 6.30 -8.26 8.63
N LEU A 74 5.50 -7.25 8.29
CA LEU A 74 5.85 -5.83 8.42
C LEU A 74 5.96 -5.41 9.89
N THR A 75 4.99 -5.79 10.73
CA THR A 75 4.99 -5.44 12.17
C THR A 75 6.14 -6.07 12.95
N GLN A 76 6.69 -7.19 12.48
CA GLN A 76 7.88 -7.81 13.09
C GLN A 76 9.15 -6.97 12.93
N GLN A 77 9.14 -5.97 12.04
CA GLN A 77 10.25 -5.02 11.88
C GLN A 77 10.17 -3.84 12.85
N VAL A 78 9.07 -3.71 13.62
CA VAL A 78 8.91 -2.65 14.63
C VAL A 78 9.60 -3.09 15.92
N PRO A 79 10.55 -2.31 16.47
CA PRO A 79 11.19 -2.61 17.75
C PRO A 79 10.17 -2.71 18.89
N THR A 80 10.38 -3.67 19.79
CA THR A 80 9.49 -3.96 20.93
C THR A 80 10.06 -3.54 22.27
N ASP A 81 11.33 -3.13 22.29
CA ASP A 81 12.07 -2.64 23.45
C ASP A 81 11.60 -1.25 23.91
N GLN A 82 10.97 -0.49 23.01
CA GLN A 82 10.43 0.84 23.28
C GLN A 82 8.94 0.92 22.99
N ARG A 83 8.26 1.89 23.61
CA ARG A 83 6.85 2.17 23.34
C ARG A 83 6.73 2.79 21.93
N PRO A 84 6.04 2.15 20.97
CA PRO A 84 5.96 2.66 19.61
C PRO A 84 5.08 3.91 19.54
N VAL A 85 5.52 4.92 18.79
CA VAL A 85 4.69 6.06 18.39
C VAL A 85 3.97 5.68 17.09
N LEU A 86 2.66 5.84 17.07
CA LEU A 86 1.82 5.52 15.93
C LEU A 86 1.12 6.78 15.42
N SER A 87 1.21 7.05 14.13
CA SER A 87 0.49 8.12 13.44
C SER A 87 -0.68 7.54 12.65
N GLY A 88 -1.87 8.08 12.89
CA GLY A 88 -3.08 7.75 12.16
C GLY A 88 -3.42 8.84 11.15
N ASP A 89 -3.70 8.45 9.91
CA ASP A 89 -4.25 9.36 8.90
C ASP A 89 -5.45 8.72 8.19
N THR A 90 -6.36 9.55 7.71
CA THR A 90 -7.45 9.13 6.83
C THR A 90 -7.48 10.01 5.59
N THR A 91 -7.12 9.41 4.46
CA THR A 91 -7.13 10.07 3.17
C THR A 91 -8.41 9.73 2.41
N ARG A 92 -9.14 10.77 1.98
CA ARG A 92 -10.26 10.61 1.05
C ARG A 92 -9.75 10.64 -0.38
N TRP A 93 -10.30 9.76 -1.20
CA TRP A 93 -10.04 9.69 -2.62
C TRP A 93 -11.32 9.89 -3.41
N SER A 94 -11.59 11.16 -3.71
CA SER A 94 -12.75 11.60 -4.49
C SER A 94 -12.80 10.94 -5.87
N ARG A 95 -13.93 10.31 -6.19
CA ARG A 95 -14.20 9.70 -7.49
C ARG A 95 -15.68 9.89 -7.87
N PRO A 96 -16.16 11.14 -7.99
CA PRO A 96 -17.58 11.43 -8.24
C PRO A 96 -18.08 10.80 -9.55
N ASN A 97 -17.24 10.82 -10.59
CA ASN A 97 -17.60 10.34 -11.93
C ASN A 97 -17.34 8.83 -12.14
N ALA A 98 -16.83 8.10 -11.13
CA ALA A 98 -16.52 6.68 -11.27
C ALA A 98 -17.69 5.81 -10.81
N GLU A 99 -18.77 5.79 -11.59
CA GLU A 99 -20.02 5.11 -11.23
C GLU A 99 -19.87 3.60 -11.04
N THR A 100 -18.96 2.98 -11.79
CA THR A 100 -18.67 1.54 -11.72
C THR A 100 -17.60 1.18 -10.68
N LEU A 101 -17.14 2.15 -9.88
CA LEU A 101 -16.16 1.90 -8.84
C LEU A 101 -16.79 1.06 -7.73
N LYS A 102 -16.35 -0.19 -7.63
CA LYS A 102 -16.80 -1.11 -6.57
C LYS A 102 -16.49 -0.51 -5.21
N GLU A 103 -17.41 -0.68 -4.27
CA GLU A 103 -17.22 -0.31 -2.85
C GLU A 103 -17.03 1.20 -2.59
N ARG A 104 -17.45 2.06 -3.53
CA ARG A 104 -17.51 3.50 -3.29
C ARG A 104 -18.41 3.82 -2.09
N SER A 105 -17.94 4.75 -1.28
CA SER A 105 -18.58 5.23 -0.05
C SER A 105 -18.97 6.69 -0.21
N TYR A 106 -19.98 7.11 0.55
CA TYR A 106 -20.35 8.51 0.71
C TYR A 106 -19.74 9.03 2.00
N GLY A 107 -19.18 10.23 1.97
CA GLY A 107 -18.96 10.97 3.21
C GLY A 107 -18.91 12.46 2.93
N ARG A 108 -18.31 13.22 3.85
CA ARG A 108 -18.21 14.68 3.74
C ARG A 108 -16.77 15.11 3.59
N ASN A 109 -16.54 16.07 2.71
CA ASN A 109 -15.25 16.76 2.62
C ASN A 109 -15.11 17.79 3.76
N THR A 110 -13.98 18.51 3.80
CA THR A 110 -13.71 19.54 4.81
C THR A 110 -14.68 20.72 4.75
N SER A 111 -15.33 20.98 3.61
CA SER A 111 -16.38 21.99 3.48
C SER A 111 -17.79 21.49 3.85
N GLY A 112 -17.92 20.24 4.29
CA GLY A 112 -19.21 19.63 4.66
C GLY A 112 -20.06 19.12 3.49
N SER A 113 -19.59 19.27 2.25
CA SER A 113 -20.26 18.77 1.04
C SER A 113 -20.12 17.26 0.90
N ILE A 114 -21.10 16.62 0.27
CA ILE A 114 -21.05 15.17 0.01
C ILE A 114 -19.95 14.86 -1.00
N GLU A 115 -19.10 13.91 -0.64
CA GLU A 115 -18.03 13.38 -1.48
C GLU A 115 -18.21 11.88 -1.67
N VAL A 116 -18.12 11.45 -2.92
CA VAL A 116 -18.27 10.04 -3.33
C VAL A 116 -16.92 9.50 -3.76
N GLY A 117 -16.50 8.36 -3.20
CA GLY A 117 -15.24 7.73 -3.54
C GLY A 117 -14.79 6.73 -2.49
N HIS A 118 -13.48 6.52 -2.37
CA HIS A 118 -12.91 5.66 -1.34
C HIS A 118 -12.35 6.47 -0.19
N THR A 119 -12.44 5.89 1.00
CA THR A 119 -11.76 6.41 2.19
C THR A 119 -10.72 5.38 2.59
N TYR A 120 -9.47 5.81 2.71
CA TYR A 120 -8.38 4.95 3.15
C TYR A 120 -7.90 5.43 4.52
N SER A 121 -7.87 4.52 5.49
CA SER A 121 -7.25 4.78 6.78
C SER A 121 -5.87 4.14 6.84
N THR A 122 -4.93 4.85 7.44
CA THR A 122 -3.55 4.42 7.56
C THR A 122 -3.12 4.58 9.00
N LEU A 123 -2.38 3.60 9.49
CA LEU A 123 -1.68 3.65 10.77
C LEU A 123 -0.20 3.40 10.48
N ALA A 124 0.68 4.33 10.80
CA ALA A 124 2.11 4.18 10.56
C ALA A 124 2.88 4.21 11.87
N TRP A 125 3.90 3.36 11.99
CA TRP A 125 4.88 3.47 13.07
C TRP A 125 5.92 4.55 12.70
N VAL A 126 6.20 5.43 13.66
CA VAL A 126 7.16 6.52 13.52
C VAL A 126 8.44 6.11 14.27
N PRO A 127 9.55 5.81 13.55
CA PRO A 127 10.77 5.28 14.15
C PRO A 127 11.62 6.32 14.87
N GLU A 128 11.60 7.57 14.40
CA GLU A 128 12.48 8.64 14.86
C GLU A 128 11.63 9.84 15.31
N SER A 129 12.10 10.56 16.34
CA SER A 129 11.46 11.79 16.81
C SER A 129 11.63 12.96 15.83
N GLU A 130 12.66 12.90 14.99
CA GLU A 130 12.95 13.85 13.92
C GLU A 130 13.18 13.08 12.62
N GLY A 131 12.41 13.41 11.57
CA GLY A 131 12.48 12.70 10.29
C GLY A 131 11.12 12.65 9.58
N SER A 132 11.11 12.35 8.28
CA SER A 132 9.89 12.27 7.45
C SER A 132 9.46 10.84 7.11
N TRP A 133 10.17 9.84 7.62
CA TRP A 133 9.95 8.44 7.30
C TRP A 133 9.08 7.76 8.36
N ALA A 134 8.03 7.07 7.91
CA ALA A 134 7.17 6.27 8.78
C ALA A 134 6.87 4.91 8.13
N HIS A 135 6.90 3.85 8.92
CA HIS A 135 6.56 2.51 8.48
C HIS A 135 5.05 2.33 8.41
N ARG A 136 4.50 2.25 7.20
CA ARG A 136 3.06 2.29 6.95
C ARG A 136 2.37 0.93 7.13
N ARG A 137 1.28 0.90 7.91
CA ARG A 137 0.23 -0.15 7.88
C ARG A 137 -1.06 0.47 7.34
N SER A 138 -1.57 0.00 6.21
CA SER A 138 -2.93 0.39 5.79
C SER A 138 -3.94 -0.41 6.59
N LEU A 139 -4.79 0.26 7.37
CA LEU A 139 -6.03 -0.32 7.86
C LEU A 139 -7.06 0.00 6.79
N GLN A 140 -7.37 -0.95 5.90
CA GLN A 140 -8.59 -0.82 5.11
C GLN A 140 -9.76 -0.95 6.08
N SER A 141 -10.17 0.19 6.64
CA SER A 141 -11.42 0.31 7.35
C SER A 141 -12.51 0.14 6.31
N TYR A 142 -13.02 -1.08 6.18
CA TYR A 142 -14.35 -1.33 5.65
C TYR A 142 -15.34 -0.71 6.65
N LEU A 143 -15.43 0.63 6.67
CA LEU A 143 -16.53 1.33 7.30
C LEU A 143 -17.76 1.11 6.43
N LYS A 144 -18.29 -0.12 6.48
CA LYS A 144 -19.71 -0.33 6.21
C LYS A 144 -20.43 0.51 7.26
N ALA A 145 -20.87 1.69 6.84
CA ALA A 145 -21.95 2.37 7.51
C ALA A 145 -23.20 1.48 7.42
N LYS A 146 -23.27 0.46 8.29
CA LYS A 146 -24.56 0.01 8.80
C LYS A 146 -25.04 1.13 9.69
N ARG A 147 -25.78 2.08 9.12
CA ARG A 147 -26.79 2.76 9.93
C ARG A 147 -28.03 1.85 9.98
N PRO A 148 -28.72 1.79 11.14
CA PRO A 148 -30.00 1.09 11.26
C PRO A 148 -31.03 1.62 10.27
#